data_AF-A0A653K8P4-F1
#
_entry.id   AF-A0A653K8P4-F1
#
_cell.length_a   1.000
_cell.length_b   1.000
_cell.length_c   1.000
_cell.angle_alpha   90.00
_cell.angle_beta   90.00
_cell.angle_gamma   90.00
#
_symmetry.space_group_name_H-M   'P 1'
#
loop_
_entity.id
_entity.type
_entity.pdbx_description
1 polymer ?
#
loop_
_entity_poly.entity_id
_entity_poly.type
_entity_poly.pdbx_seq_one_letter_code
_entity_poly.pdbx_strand_id
1 'polypeptide(L)' 'MHHCNYKTRDEAKADITKYIVLFYNQRRIQKSLDFKTPNQIAENFYRLAA' A
#
# COMPACT_ATOMS: atom_id res chain seq x y z
N MET A 1 13.02 -10.34 5.05
CA MET A 1 13.99 -9.24 4.92
C MET A 1 14.09 -8.91 3.44
N HIS A 2 13.63 -7.73 3.01
CA HIS A 2 13.74 -7.28 1.61
C HIS A 2 14.84 -6.20 1.57
N HIS A 3 16.09 -6.64 1.63
CA HIS A 3 17.21 -5.72 1.42
C HIS A 3 17.51 -5.66 -0.07
N CYS A 4 17.30 -4.49 -0.65
CA CYS A 4 17.66 -4.16 -2.01
C CYS A 4 18.70 -3.04 -1.98
N ASN A 5 19.74 -3.17 -2.78
CA ASN A 5 20.70 -2.09 -3.02
C ASN A 5 20.23 -1.31 -4.24
N TYR A 6 19.92 -0.03 -4.06
CA TYR A 6 19.54 0.87 -5.14
C TYR A 6 20.74 1.71 -5.57
N LYS A 7 20.89 1.95 -6.88
CA LYS A 7 21.97 2.80 -7.39
C LYS A 7 21.63 4.27 -7.20
N THR A 8 20.34 4.60 -7.23
CA THR A 8 19.87 5.99 -7.06
C THR A 8 18.69 6.06 -6.09
N ARG A 9 18.46 7.26 -5.56
CA ARG A 9 17.30 7.53 -4.68
C ARG A 9 15.98 7.37 -5.42
N ASP A 10 15.95 7.66 -6.72
CA ASP A 10 14.71 7.60 -7.50
C ASP A 10 14.30 6.17 -7.82
N GLU A 11 15.25 5.27 -8.06
CA GLU A 11 14.99 3.82 -8.12
C GLU A 11 14.35 3.32 -6.81
N ALA A 12 14.91 3.72 -5.66
CA ALA A 12 14.38 3.33 -4.36
C ALA A 12 12.95 3.83 -4.14
N LYS A 13 12.67 5.09 -4.50
CA LYS A 13 11.31 5.65 -4.41
C LYS A 13 10.34 4.90 -5.31
N ALA A 14 10.71 4.66 -6.57
CA ALA A 14 9.84 3.98 -7.53
C ALA A 14 9.44 2.59 -7.04
N ASP A 15 10.40 1.82 -6.49
CA ASP A 15 10.12 0.49 -5.96
C ASP A 15 9.25 0.53 -4.69
N ILE A 16 9.54 1.45 -3.76
CA ILE A 16 8.72 1.65 -2.56
C ILE A 16 7.28 2.06 -2.94
N THR A 17 7.12 3.01 -3.86
CA THR A 17 5.81 3.43 -4.34
C THR A 17 5.07 2.26 -4.99
N LYS A 18 5.74 1.48 -5.83
CA LYS A 18 5.17 0.29 -6.46
C LYS A 18 4.70 -0.72 -5.41
N TYR A 19 5.52 -0.99 -4.40
CA TYR A 19 5.16 -1.87 -3.28
C TYR A 19 3.93 -1.34 -2.53
N ILE A 20 3.90 -0.05 -2.17
CA ILE A 20 2.77 0.55 -1.45
C ILE A 20 1.48 0.43 -2.26
N VAL A 21 1.50 0.84 -3.54
CA VAL A 21 0.27 0.93 -4.35
C VAL A 21 -0.21 -0.44 -4.81
N LEU A 22 0.66 -1.25 -5.40
CA LEU A 22 0.27 -2.50 -6.08
C LEU A 22 0.19 -3.71 -5.15
N PHE A 23 0.88 -3.66 -4.00
CA PHE A 23 0.92 -4.78 -3.07
C PHE A 23 0.28 -4.43 -1.74
N TYR A 24 0.81 -3.45 -1.01
CA TYR A 24 0.36 -3.18 0.35
C TYR A 24 -1.09 -2.70 0.36
N ASN A 25 -1.39 -1.58 -0.28
CA ASN A 25 -2.71 -0.97 -0.25
C ASN A 25 -3.76 -1.86 -0.93
N GLN A 26 -3.38 -2.60 -1.98
CA GLN A 26 -4.29 -3.44 -2.75
C GLN A 26 -4.53 -4.83 -2.13
N ARG A 27 -3.54 -5.43 -1.46
CA ARG A 27 -3.59 -6.86 -1.09
C ARG A 27 -3.37 -7.13 0.40
N ARG A 28 -2.80 -6.20 1.16
CA ARG A 28 -2.47 -6.46 2.57
C ARG A 28 -3.75 -6.44 3.41
N ILE A 29 -4.17 -7.62 3.87
CA ILE A 29 -5.27 -7.76 4.83
C ILE A 29 -4.73 -7.59 6.25
N GLN A 30 -5.44 -6.81 7.08
CA GLN A 30 -5.04 -6.53 8.45
C GLN A 30 -6.22 -6.72 9.41
N LYS A 31 -5.98 -7.41 10.53
CA LYS A 31 -7.00 -7.64 11.58
C LYS A 31 -7.53 -6.32 12.17
N SER A 32 -6.67 -5.32 12.33
CA SER A 32 -7.05 -3.99 12.83
C SER A 32 -7.91 -3.19 11.85
N LEU A 33 -7.99 -3.63 10.58
CA LEU A 33 -8.86 -3.06 9.55
C LEU A 33 -10.06 -3.96 9.26
N ASP A 34 -10.51 -4.74 10.26
CA ASP A 34 -11.60 -5.72 10.11
C ASP A 34 -11.39 -6.70 8.95
N PHE A 35 -10.14 -7.15 8.78
CA PHE A 35 -9.74 -8.03 7.69
C PHE A 35 -9.97 -7.44 6.29
N LYS A 36 -9.90 -6.12 6.16
CA LYS A 36 -9.91 -5.40 4.89
C LYS A 36 -8.51 -4.92 4.50
N THR A 37 -8.37 -4.59 3.23
CA THR A 37 -7.20 -3.89 2.69
C THR A 37 -7.30 -2.39 2.92
N PRO A 38 -6.17 -1.66 2.96
CA PRO A 38 -6.20 -0.20 3.06
C PRO A 38 -7.05 0.47 1.97
N ASN A 39 -7.00 -0.02 0.73
CA ASN A 39 -7.84 0.50 -0.35
C ASN A 39 -9.33 0.31 -0.09
N GLN A 40 -9.76 -0.83 0.45
CA GLN A 40 -11.17 -1.06 0.81
C GLN A 40 -11.63 -0.12 1.94
N ILE A 41 -10.77 0.16 2.92
CA ILE A 41 -11.07 1.14 3.97
C ILE A 41 -11.24 2.54 3.37
N ALA A 42 -10.30 2.96 2.50
CA ALA A 42 -10.37 4.25 1.83
C ALA A 42 -11.63 4.38 0.95
N GLU A 43 -11.96 3.35 0.17
CA GLU A 43 -13.16 3.32 -0.67
C GLU A 43 -14.43 3.46 0.17
N ASN A 44 -14.54 2.72 1.28
CA ASN A 44 -15.68 2.84 2.18
C ASN A 44 -15.79 4.25 2.79
N PHE A 45 -14.65 4.85 3.18
CA PHE A 45 -14.62 6.22 3.70
C PHE A 45 -15.13 7.23 2.67
N TYR A 46 -14.60 7.21 1.45
CA TYR A 46 -15.02 8.15 0.40
C TYR A 46 -16.46 7.93 -0.06
N ARG A 47 -16.96 6.67 -0.04
CA ARG A 47 -18.37 6.38 -0.35
C ARG A 47 -19.33 6.96 0.69
N LEU A 48 -18.96 6.97 1.97
CA LEU A 48 -19.77 7.52 3.05
C LEU A 48 -19.70 9.06 3.15
N ALA A 49 -18.65 9.65 2.59
CA ALA A 49 -18.45 11.10 2.55
C ALA A 49 -19.08 11.80 1.34
N ALA A 50 -19.62 11.02 0.38
CA ALA A 50 -20.33 11.49 -0.81
C ALA A 50 -21.85 11.51 -0.56
#